data_AF-A0A2W2CH65-F1
#
_entry.id   AF-A0A2W2CH65-F1
#
_cell.length_a   1.000
_cell.length_b   1.000
_cell.length_c   1.000
_cell.angle_alpha   90.00
_cell.angle_beta   90.00
_cell.angle_gamma   90.00
#
_symmetry.space_group_name_H-M   'P 1'
#
loop_
_entity.id
_entity.type
_entity.pdbx_description
1 polymer ?
#
loop_
_entity_poly.entity_id
_entity_poly.type
_entity_poly.pdbx_seq_one_letter_code
_entity_poly.pdbx_strand_id
1 'polypeptide(L)'
;MGSVVAQLPALLGVLIGTVGTIVATSLTDRSRWRRHQTVRWDERRLDAYAEFARALKEVHTIASRMIGGYLDREQEQAALTEAGFRHTIAWENVLLLGDGPTVTAARAWRDAVWQIERLARGAQTSEELPDLLHQANEARDHFYRAARDGLGVGGGSVAQAELLSSRLHRKTAAADR
;
A
#
# COMPACT_ATOMS: atom_id res chain seq x y z
N MET A 1 60.52 -30.03 -32.34
CA MET A 1 59.67 -29.95 -31.13
C MET A 1 59.53 -28.50 -30.69
N GLY A 2 58.61 -27.75 -31.28
CA GLY A 2 58.43 -26.31 -31.02
C GLY A 2 56.99 -25.82 -31.16
N SER A 3 56.00 -26.71 -31.06
CA SER A 3 54.60 -26.39 -31.32
C SER A 3 53.84 -25.89 -30.09
N VAL A 4 54.10 -26.47 -28.91
CA VAL A 4 53.34 -26.14 -27.68
C VAL A 4 53.72 -24.76 -27.16
N VAL A 5 55.03 -24.44 -27.10
CA VAL A 5 55.51 -23.13 -26.63
C VAL A 5 55.04 -21.99 -27.56
N ALA A 6 54.97 -22.24 -28.87
CA ALA A 6 54.46 -21.28 -29.84
C ALA A 6 52.93 -21.06 -29.74
N GLN A 7 52.18 -22.02 -29.18
CA GLN A 7 50.73 -21.95 -29.00
C GLN A 7 50.31 -21.37 -27.64
N LEU A 8 51.23 -21.26 -26.68
CA LEU A 8 50.94 -20.69 -25.36
C LEU A 8 50.29 -19.30 -25.42
N PRO A 9 50.73 -18.35 -26.27
CA PRO A 9 50.10 -17.04 -26.36
C PRO A 9 48.64 -17.12 -26.82
N ALA A 10 48.34 -18.01 -27.77
CA ALA A 10 46.99 -18.21 -28.28
C ALA A 10 46.07 -18.85 -27.23
N LEU A 11 46.56 -19.86 -26.51
CA LEU A 11 45.82 -20.51 -25.43
C LEU A 11 45.54 -19.55 -24.26
N LEU A 12 46.51 -18.70 -23.91
CA LEU A 12 46.32 -17.64 -22.91
C LEU A 12 45.28 -16.62 -23.38
N GLY A 13 45.30 -16.22 -24.65
CA GLY A 13 44.29 -15.33 -25.23
C GLY A 13 42.87 -15.90 -25.16
N VAL A 14 42.70 -17.18 -25.47
CA VAL A 14 41.40 -17.88 -25.36
C VAL A 14 40.95 -18.02 -23.90
N LEU A 15 41.86 -18.33 -22.98
CA LEU A 15 41.55 -18.41 -21.55
C LEU A 15 41.09 -17.05 -21.00
N ILE A 16 41.82 -15.98 -21.34
CA ILE A 16 41.44 -14.62 -20.94
C ILE A 16 40.11 -14.22 -21.57
N GLY A 17 39.91 -14.53 -22.85
CA GLY A 17 38.66 -14.26 -23.57
C GLY A 17 37.47 -14.96 -22.93
N THR A 18 37.58 -16.26 -22.64
CA THR A 18 36.50 -17.05 -22.02
C THR A 18 36.20 -16.59 -20.59
N VAL A 19 37.21 -16.33 -19.77
CA VAL A 19 37.01 -15.77 -18.42
C VAL A 19 36.34 -14.39 -18.50
N GLY A 20 36.78 -13.54 -19.42
CA GLY A 20 36.18 -12.23 -19.68
C GLY A 20 34.71 -12.34 -20.10
N THR A 21 34.38 -13.27 -20.99
CA THR A 21 33.00 -13.55 -21.40
C THR A 21 32.16 -14.04 -20.23
N ILE A 22 32.62 -15.01 -19.43
CA ILE A 22 31.87 -15.54 -18.29
C ILE A 22 31.55 -14.43 -17.28
N VAL A 23 32.53 -13.57 -16.97
CA VAL A 23 32.34 -12.45 -16.05
C VAL A 23 31.36 -11.42 -16.62
N ALA A 24 31.51 -11.04 -17.88
CA ALA A 24 30.61 -10.08 -18.54
C ALA A 24 29.16 -10.58 -18.60
N THR A 25 28.97 -11.87 -18.95
CA THR A 25 27.64 -12.51 -18.96
C THR A 25 27.05 -12.57 -17.57
N SER A 26 27.83 -12.96 -16.56
CA SER A 26 27.36 -13.06 -15.17
C SER A 26 26.92 -11.71 -14.59
N LEU A 27 27.64 -10.62 -14.90
CA LEU A 27 27.26 -9.27 -14.48
C LEU A 27 25.97 -8.80 -15.17
N THR A 28 25.83 -9.10 -16.46
CA THR A 28 24.63 -8.77 -17.24
C THR A 28 23.42 -9.53 -16.70
N ASP A 29 23.56 -10.83 -16.45
CA ASP A 29 22.51 -11.68 -15.88
C ASP A 29 22.13 -11.24 -14.47
N ARG A 30 23.08 -10.86 -13.63
CA ARG A 30 22.79 -10.36 -12.29
C ARG A 30 22.03 -9.03 -12.31
N SER A 31 22.34 -8.15 -13.26
CA SER A 31 21.60 -6.88 -13.45
C SER A 31 20.16 -7.14 -13.94
N ARG A 32 19.97 -8.12 -14.82
CA ARG A 32 18.68 -8.50 -15.38
C ARG A 32 17.83 -9.21 -14.33
N TRP A 33 18.43 -10.13 -13.58
CA TRP A 33 17.80 -10.82 -12.45
C TRP A 33 17.32 -9.84 -11.38
N ARG A 34 18.16 -8.88 -10.96
CA ARG A 34 17.76 -7.84 -10.01
C ARG A 34 16.57 -7.03 -10.51
N ARG A 35 16.59 -6.57 -11.77
CA ARG A 35 15.47 -5.81 -12.36
C ARG A 35 14.17 -6.62 -12.38
N HIS A 36 14.22 -7.87 -12.82
CA HIS A 36 13.03 -8.74 -12.81
C HIS A 36 12.50 -9.02 -11.40
N GLN A 37 13.39 -9.20 -10.41
CA GLN A 37 12.98 -9.39 -9.01
C GLN A 37 12.35 -8.11 -8.43
N THR A 38 12.93 -6.94 -8.69
CA THR A 38 12.35 -5.64 -8.26
C THR A 38 10.93 -5.46 -8.79
N VAL A 39 10.69 -5.69 -10.08
CA VAL A 39 9.35 -5.59 -10.67
C VAL A 39 8.34 -6.52 -10.00
N ARG A 40 8.71 -7.79 -9.74
CA ARG A 40 7.83 -8.75 -9.06
C ARG A 40 7.53 -8.37 -7.62
N TRP A 41 8.49 -7.78 -6.91
CA TRP A 41 8.28 -7.33 -5.54
C TRP A 41 7.40 -6.09 -5.49
N ASP A 42 7.52 -5.19 -6.47
CA ASP A 42 6.67 -4.00 -6.57
C ASP A 42 5.22 -4.37 -6.93
N GLU A 43 5.01 -5.34 -7.83
CA GLU A 43 3.66 -5.89 -8.13
C GLU A 43 3.01 -6.47 -6.86
N ARG A 44 3.75 -7.31 -6.10
CA ARG A 44 3.23 -7.88 -4.85
C ARG A 44 2.96 -6.84 -3.77
N ARG A 45 3.79 -5.80 -3.69
CA ARG A 45 3.57 -4.66 -2.77
C ARG A 45 2.30 -3.90 -3.16
N LEU A 46 2.12 -3.61 -4.44
CA LEU A 46 0.91 -2.97 -4.94
C LEU A 46 -0.34 -3.79 -4.59
N ASP A 47 -0.31 -5.10 -4.83
CA ASP A 47 -1.43 -5.98 -4.50
C ASP A 47 -1.75 -5.95 -3.00
N ALA A 48 -0.72 -6.07 -2.14
CA ALA A 48 -0.89 -6.00 -0.70
C ALA A 48 -1.47 -4.65 -0.23
N TYR A 49 -0.98 -3.54 -0.80
CA TYR A 49 -1.47 -2.20 -0.50
C TYR A 49 -2.93 -2.01 -0.94
N ALA A 50 -3.29 -2.52 -2.12
CA ALA A 50 -4.64 -2.43 -2.66
C ALA A 50 -5.64 -3.29 -1.85
N GLU A 51 -5.25 -4.51 -1.49
CA GLU A 51 -6.07 -5.40 -0.66
C GLU A 51 -6.31 -4.81 0.72
N PHE A 52 -5.26 -4.29 1.37
CA PHE A 52 -5.36 -3.61 2.64
C PHE A 52 -6.29 -2.39 2.57
N ALA A 53 -6.11 -1.53 1.56
CA ALA A 53 -6.95 -0.34 1.39
C ALA A 53 -8.42 -0.70 1.18
N ARG A 54 -8.69 -1.75 0.39
CA ARG A 54 -10.05 -2.25 0.16
C ARG A 54 -10.67 -2.76 1.46
N ALA A 55 -9.99 -3.67 2.17
CA ALA A 55 -10.50 -4.27 3.39
C ALA A 55 -10.73 -3.22 4.48
N LEU A 56 -9.81 -2.29 4.66
CA LEU A 56 -9.94 -1.22 5.66
C LEU A 56 -11.05 -0.23 5.29
N LYS A 57 -11.24 0.10 4.00
CA LYS A 57 -12.34 0.98 3.58
C LYS A 57 -13.70 0.31 3.76
N GLU A 58 -13.76 -1.01 3.63
CA GLU A 58 -14.97 -1.78 3.93
C GLU A 58 -15.33 -1.71 5.41
N VAL A 59 -14.38 -1.94 6.32
CA VAL A 59 -14.55 -1.75 7.78
C VAL A 59 -15.06 -0.33 8.08
N HIS A 60 -14.40 0.69 7.54
CA HIS A 60 -14.81 2.08 7.72
C HIS A 60 -16.23 2.36 7.22
N THR A 61 -16.62 1.79 6.08
CA THR A 61 -17.95 2.00 5.48
C THR A 61 -19.04 1.35 6.33
N ILE A 62 -18.82 0.11 6.78
CA ILE A 62 -19.74 -0.61 7.67
C ILE A 62 -19.89 0.17 8.99
N ALA A 63 -18.78 0.53 9.63
CA ALA A 63 -18.80 1.29 10.89
C ALA A 63 -19.56 2.62 10.75
N SER A 64 -19.32 3.37 9.66
CA SER A 64 -20.02 4.64 9.41
C SER A 64 -21.54 4.43 9.21
N ARG A 65 -21.95 3.36 8.51
CA ARG A 65 -23.38 3.04 8.33
C ARG A 65 -24.04 2.63 9.65
N MET A 66 -23.35 1.85 10.48
CA MET A 66 -23.82 1.46 11.81
C MET A 66 -24.08 2.68 12.71
N ILE A 67 -23.21 3.70 12.65
CA ILE A 67 -23.39 4.94 13.42
C ILE A 67 -24.61 5.73 12.91
N GLY A 68 -24.85 5.74 11.59
CA GLY A 68 -26.01 6.40 10.99
C GLY A 68 -27.36 5.78 11.36
N GLY A 69 -27.39 4.54 11.88
CA GLY A 69 -28.60 3.91 12.40
C GLY A 69 -29.64 3.49 11.35
N TYR A 70 -29.27 3.45 10.06
CA TYR A 70 -30.21 3.19 8.96
C TYR A 70 -30.44 1.70 8.65
N LEU A 71 -29.77 0.77 9.34
CA LEU A 71 -29.69 -0.66 8.99
C LEU A 71 -29.84 -1.57 10.22
N ASP A 72 -30.10 -2.85 9.97
CA ASP A 72 -30.12 -3.88 11.01
C ASP A 72 -28.74 -3.98 11.69
N ARG A 73 -28.73 -3.66 12.99
CA ARG A 73 -27.51 -3.57 13.78
C ARG A 73 -26.81 -4.91 13.95
N GLU A 74 -27.56 -6.00 14.11
CA GLU A 74 -26.99 -7.33 14.32
C GLU A 74 -26.30 -7.81 13.04
N GLN A 75 -26.98 -7.64 11.89
CA GLN A 75 -26.43 -7.95 10.58
C GLN A 75 -25.17 -7.13 10.27
N GLU A 76 -25.19 -5.82 10.51
CA GLU A 76 -24.02 -4.97 10.26
C GLU A 76 -22.86 -5.28 11.22
N GLN A 77 -23.13 -5.71 12.46
CA GLN A 77 -22.09 -6.11 13.40
C GLN A 77 -21.42 -7.44 12.99
N ALA A 78 -22.19 -8.39 12.44
CA ALA A 78 -21.63 -9.59 11.83
C ALA A 78 -20.76 -9.24 10.61
N ALA A 79 -21.25 -8.37 9.71
CA ALA A 79 -20.50 -7.91 8.55
C ALA A 79 -19.20 -7.18 8.94
N LEU A 80 -19.24 -6.35 9.99
CA LEU A 80 -18.07 -5.64 10.51
C LEU A 80 -17.00 -6.61 11.02
N THR A 81 -17.43 -7.68 11.69
CA THR A 81 -16.53 -8.73 12.20
C THR A 81 -15.84 -9.47 11.06
N GLU A 82 -16.58 -9.85 10.03
CA GLU A 82 -16.03 -10.49 8.83
C GLU A 82 -15.05 -9.59 8.06
N ALA A 83 -15.39 -8.30 7.90
CA ALA A 83 -14.49 -7.32 7.31
C ALA A 83 -13.21 -7.14 8.16
N GLY A 84 -13.33 -7.20 9.49
CA GLY A 84 -12.20 -7.15 10.42
C GLY A 84 -11.21 -8.31 10.25
N PHE A 85 -11.69 -9.53 10.01
CA PHE A 85 -10.82 -10.68 9.71
C PHE A 85 -10.04 -10.49 8.41
N ARG A 86 -10.72 -10.09 7.32
CA ARG A 86 -10.07 -9.80 6.03
C ARG A 86 -9.03 -8.69 6.15
N HIS A 87 -9.37 -7.62 6.88
CA HIS A 87 -8.43 -6.54 7.18
C HIS A 87 -7.18 -7.05 7.93
N THR A 88 -7.36 -7.94 8.91
CA THR A 88 -6.24 -8.48 9.70
C THR A 88 -5.27 -9.25 8.82
N ILE A 89 -5.77 -10.09 7.92
CA ILE A 89 -4.93 -10.84 6.96
C ILE A 89 -4.20 -9.87 6.01
N ALA A 90 -4.92 -8.89 5.44
CA ALA A 90 -4.33 -7.91 4.55
C ALA A 90 -3.26 -7.05 5.24
N TRP A 91 -3.44 -6.76 6.53
CA TRP A 91 -2.47 -6.02 7.33
C TRP A 91 -1.14 -6.78 7.48
N GLU A 92 -1.17 -8.09 7.70
CA GLU A 92 0.06 -8.91 7.77
C GLU A 92 0.85 -8.87 6.44
N ASN A 93 0.15 -8.86 5.30
CA ASN A 93 0.81 -8.70 4.00
C ASN A 93 1.51 -7.35 3.86
N VAL A 94 0.90 -6.27 4.35
CA VAL A 94 1.52 -4.93 4.38
C VAL A 94 2.74 -4.91 5.28
N LEU A 95 2.71 -5.56 6.44
CA LEU A 95 3.88 -5.67 7.32
C LEU A 95 5.03 -6.45 6.67
N LEU A 96 4.72 -7.50 5.91
CA LEU A 96 5.73 -8.35 5.29
C LEU A 96 6.41 -7.70 4.08
N LEU A 97 5.63 -6.96 3.28
CA LEU A 97 6.07 -6.48 1.97
C LEU A 97 6.32 -4.96 1.92
N GLY A 98 5.70 -4.20 2.84
CA GLY A 98 5.73 -2.75 2.82
C GLY A 98 7.05 -2.16 3.26
N ASP A 99 7.39 -0.99 2.69
CA ASP A 99 8.47 -0.16 3.20
C ASP A 99 8.04 0.54 4.51
N GLY A 100 9.03 0.93 5.33
CA GLY A 100 8.79 1.55 6.64
C GLY A 100 7.83 2.76 6.59
N PRO A 101 8.06 3.77 5.73
CA PRO A 101 7.15 4.91 5.60
C PRO A 101 5.70 4.50 5.26
N THR A 102 5.50 3.60 4.30
CA THR A 102 4.18 3.13 3.90
C THR A 102 3.49 2.35 5.02
N VAL A 103 4.22 1.47 5.73
CA VAL A 103 3.70 0.72 6.87
C VAL A 103 3.27 1.65 8.01
N THR A 104 4.05 2.69 8.30
CA THR A 104 3.71 3.71 9.30
C THR A 104 2.44 4.47 8.92
N ALA A 105 2.33 4.88 7.65
CA ALA A 105 1.14 5.55 7.14
C ALA A 105 -0.11 4.65 7.18
N ALA A 106 0.04 3.38 6.81
CA ALA A 106 -1.01 2.38 6.86
C ALA A 106 -1.51 2.14 8.30
N ARG A 107 -0.58 2.06 9.26
CA ARG A 107 -0.92 1.96 10.69
C ARG A 107 -1.74 3.15 11.16
N ALA A 108 -1.32 4.37 10.83
CA ALA A 108 -2.06 5.57 11.20
C ALA A 108 -3.49 5.58 10.63
N TRP A 109 -3.66 5.16 9.37
CA TRP A 109 -4.99 5.03 8.77
C TRP A 109 -5.85 3.97 9.46
N ARG A 110 -5.27 2.79 9.74
CA ARG A 110 -5.96 1.74 10.49
C ARG A 110 -6.39 2.22 11.87
N ASP A 111 -5.51 2.87 12.61
CA ASP A 111 -5.79 3.33 13.96
C ASP A 111 -6.90 4.39 13.97
N ALA A 112 -6.94 5.28 12.96
CA ALA A 112 -8.04 6.23 12.76
C ALA A 112 -9.38 5.53 12.45
N VAL A 113 -9.38 4.51 11.59
CA VAL A 113 -10.59 3.71 11.31
C VAL A 113 -11.05 2.94 12.55
N TRP A 114 -10.12 2.47 13.38
CA TRP A 114 -10.45 1.78 14.62
C TRP A 114 -11.18 2.69 15.62
N GLN A 115 -10.85 4.00 15.67
CA GLN A 115 -11.63 4.95 16.49
C GLN A 115 -13.11 4.99 16.06
N ILE A 116 -13.36 5.04 14.76
CA ILE A 116 -14.73 5.05 14.20
C ILE A 116 -15.43 3.72 14.50
N GLU A 117 -14.73 2.60 14.36
CA GLU A 117 -15.25 1.27 14.71
C GLU A 117 -15.67 1.17 16.18
N ARG A 118 -14.87 1.70 17.11
CA ARG A 118 -15.23 1.71 18.54
C ARG A 118 -16.51 2.49 18.79
N LEU A 119 -16.66 3.66 18.16
CA LEU A 119 -17.90 4.44 18.27
C LEU A 119 -19.11 3.65 17.73
N ALA A 120 -18.95 3.02 16.57
CA ALA A 120 -20.00 2.20 15.96
C ALA A 120 -20.45 1.06 16.90
N ARG A 121 -19.49 0.35 17.51
CA ARG A 121 -19.77 -0.74 18.47
C ARG A 121 -20.41 -0.23 19.75
N GLY A 122 -19.99 0.94 20.23
CA GLY A 122 -20.53 1.60 21.43
C GLY A 122 -21.98 2.08 21.32
N ALA A 123 -22.59 1.97 20.13
CA ALA A 123 -23.97 2.42 19.84
C ALA A 123 -24.21 3.91 20.10
N GLN A 124 -23.15 4.71 20.05
CA GLN A 124 -23.21 6.12 20.40
C GLN A 124 -22.94 6.97 19.16
N THR A 125 -23.87 7.87 18.88
CA THR A 125 -23.61 9.02 18.01
C THR A 125 -22.76 10.00 18.82
N SER A 126 -21.61 10.41 18.26
CA SER A 126 -20.72 11.39 18.86
C SER A 126 -20.70 12.67 18.04
N GLU A 127 -20.67 13.83 18.69
CA GLU A 127 -20.40 15.12 18.04
C GLU A 127 -19.03 15.15 17.37
N GLU A 128 -18.10 14.29 17.81
CA GLU A 128 -16.75 14.14 17.26
C GLU A 128 -16.70 13.30 15.96
N LEU A 129 -17.83 12.69 15.55
CA LEU A 129 -17.88 11.81 14.37
C LEU A 129 -17.35 12.49 13.08
N PRO A 130 -17.71 13.74 12.74
CA PRO A 130 -17.18 14.40 11.55
C PRO A 130 -15.65 14.52 11.57
N ASP A 131 -15.07 14.84 12.73
CA ASP A 131 -13.62 15.00 12.90
C ASP A 131 -12.90 13.66 12.76
N LEU A 132 -13.44 12.60 13.35
CA LEU A 132 -12.88 11.25 13.21
C LEU A 132 -12.95 10.75 11.76
N LEU A 133 -14.06 11.02 11.06
CA LEU A 133 -14.18 10.71 9.63
C LEU A 133 -13.18 11.52 8.80
N HIS A 134 -12.97 12.79 9.12
CA HIS A 134 -11.98 13.63 8.45
C HIS A 134 -10.56 13.10 8.67
N GLN A 135 -10.18 12.83 9.92
CA GLN A 135 -8.87 12.28 10.28
C GLN A 135 -8.59 10.95 9.58
N ALA A 136 -9.59 10.06 9.47
CA ALA A 136 -9.45 8.80 8.74
C ALA A 136 -9.22 9.03 7.23
N ASN A 137 -9.84 10.05 6.63
CA ASN A 137 -9.61 10.42 5.23
C ASN A 137 -8.22 11.02 5.01
N GLU A 138 -7.73 11.86 5.91
CA GLU A 138 -6.37 12.41 5.83
C GLU A 138 -5.31 11.32 5.98
N ALA A 139 -5.49 10.41 6.94
CA ALA A 139 -4.59 9.30 7.15
C ALA A 139 -4.56 8.35 5.92
N ARG A 140 -5.71 8.13 5.28
CA ARG A 140 -5.79 7.42 3.99
C ARG A 140 -5.00 8.12 2.90
N ASP A 141 -5.14 9.43 2.77
CA ASP A 141 -4.43 10.21 1.74
C ASP A 141 -2.90 10.16 1.99
N HIS A 142 -2.47 10.16 3.25
CA HIS A 142 -1.08 9.95 3.62
C HIS A 142 -0.59 8.54 3.24
N PHE A 143 -1.39 7.49 3.51
CA PHE A 143 -1.08 6.13 3.07
C PHE A 143 -0.92 6.04 1.55
N TYR A 144 -1.83 6.62 0.76
CA TYR A 144 -1.71 6.56 -0.70
C TYR A 144 -0.50 7.33 -1.22
N ARG A 145 -0.14 8.47 -0.63
CA ARG A 145 1.11 9.16 -0.98
C ARG A 145 2.33 8.29 -0.70
N ALA A 146 2.46 7.77 0.51
CA ALA A 146 3.58 6.91 0.88
C ALA A 146 3.68 5.66 0.00
N ALA A 147 2.55 4.99 -0.26
CA ALA A 147 2.50 3.81 -1.14
C ALA A 147 2.94 4.13 -2.58
N ARG A 148 2.49 5.28 -3.13
CA ARG A 148 2.89 5.73 -4.47
C ARG A 148 4.38 6.03 -4.53
N ASP A 149 4.90 6.78 -3.55
CA ASP A 149 6.32 7.13 -3.45
C ASP A 149 7.18 5.85 -3.32
N GLY A 150 6.76 4.91 -2.47
CA GLY A 150 7.44 3.64 -2.26
C GLY A 150 7.43 2.70 -3.48
N LEU A 151 6.51 2.90 -4.42
CA LEU A 151 6.42 2.19 -5.71
C LEU A 151 7.01 3.00 -6.88
N GLY A 152 7.58 4.18 -6.62
CA GLY A 152 8.13 5.05 -7.65
C GLY A 152 7.07 5.69 -8.57
N VAL A 153 5.81 5.73 -8.15
CA VAL A 153 4.70 6.32 -8.90
C VAL A 153 4.65 7.82 -8.62
N GLY A 154 5.32 8.60 -9.45
CA GLY A 154 5.36 10.06 -9.33
C GLY A 154 4.08 10.80 -9.77
N GLY A 155 4.06 12.11 -9.47
CA GLY A 155 3.11 13.09 -10.00
C GLY A 155 1.82 13.26 -9.19
N GLY A 156 1.39 14.52 -9.08
CA GLY A 156 0.04 14.97 -8.68
C GLY A 156 -0.41 14.62 -7.25
N SER A 157 -1.22 15.50 -6.65
CA SER A 157 -1.95 15.12 -5.43
C SER A 157 -3.10 14.19 -5.81
N VAL A 158 -3.20 13.05 -5.09
CA VAL A 158 -4.38 12.17 -5.11
C VAL A 158 -5.22 12.32 -3.84
N ALA A 159 -4.96 13.38 -3.06
CA ALA A 159 -5.66 13.65 -1.82
C ALA A 159 -7.15 13.90 -2.09
N GLN A 160 -7.99 13.25 -1.30
CA GLN A 160 -9.44 13.35 -1.38
C GLN A 160 -10.06 14.02 -0.16
N ALA A 161 -9.38 14.04 0.99
CA ALA A 161 -9.87 14.63 2.23
C ALA A 161 -10.19 16.12 2.04
N GLU A 162 -9.26 16.88 1.46
CA GLU A 162 -9.45 18.30 1.15
C GLU A 162 -10.64 18.54 0.18
N LEU A 163 -10.74 17.71 -0.86
CA LEU A 163 -11.85 17.76 -1.82
C LEU A 163 -13.20 17.49 -1.15
N LEU A 164 -13.26 16.54 -0.21
CA LEU A 164 -14.48 16.22 0.53
C LEU A 164 -14.88 17.38 1.45
N SER A 165 -13.93 17.94 2.20
CA SER A 165 -14.17 19.09 3.07
C SER A 165 -14.70 20.28 2.27
N SER A 166 -14.09 20.62 1.13
CA SER A 166 -14.56 21.73 0.30
C SER A 166 -16.00 21.56 -0.22
N ARG A 167 -16.41 20.33 -0.52
CA ARG A 167 -17.79 20.02 -0.97
C ARG A 167 -18.81 20.14 0.16
N LEU A 168 -18.45 19.69 1.36
CA LEU A 168 -19.31 19.81 2.54
C LEU A 168 -19.59 21.28 2.88
N HIS A 169 -18.55 22.11 2.96
CA HIS A 169 -18.69 23.55 3.21
C HIS A 169 -19.52 24.27 2.15
N ARG A 170 -19.41 23.87 0.87
CA ARG A 170 -20.23 24.44 -0.21
C ARG A 170 -21.70 24.10 -0.07
N LYS A 171 -22.02 22.88 0.39
CA LYS A 171 -23.40 22.42 0.56
C LYS A 171 -24.10 23.14 1.71
N THR A 172 -23.42 23.37 2.85
CA THR A 172 -23.97 24.14 3.97
C THR A 172 -24.24 25.59 3.59
N ALA A 173 -23.28 26.26 2.92
CA ALA A 173 -23.46 27.64 2.45
C ALA A 173 -24.59 27.83 1.41
N ALA A 174 -25.04 26.75 0.77
CA ALA A 174 -26.18 26.76 -0.15
C ALA A 174 -27.51 26.41 0.53
N ALA A 175 -27.49 25.77 1.70
CA ALA A 175 -28.69 25.46 2.49
C ALA A 175 -29.15 26.63 3.37
N ASP A 176 -28.23 27.56 3.69
CA ASP A 176 -28.51 28.76 4.49
C ASP A 176 -28.99 29.98 3.65
N ARG A 177 -29.36 29.77 2.38
CA ARG A 177 -29.91 30.81 1.47
C ARG A 177 -31.33 30.45 1.05
#